data_AF-A0A9N9KAI5-F1
#
_entry.id   AF-A0A9N9KAI5-F1
#
_cell.length_a   1.000
_cell.length_b   1.000
_cell.length_c   1.000
_cell.angle_alpha   90.00
_cell.angle_beta   90.00
_cell.angle_gamma   90.00
#
_symmetry.space_group_name_H-M   'P 1'
#
loop_
_entity.id
_entity.type
_entity.pdbx_description
1 polymer ?
#
loop_
_entity_poly.entity_id
_entity_poly.type
_entity_poly.pdbx_seq_one_letter_code
_entity_poly.pdbx_strand_id
1 'polypeptide(L)'
;IEEKLGLKFNKYKTFRDSMISESFLSIFQKVQSKVMLPAFNKAAKSEQQKDYAAVIMWLTQVLQQYPKSYSIRCRRAFASYQLEIYSEAIDDLDIAIKLKPSKSLAYIYRG
;
A
#
# COMPACT_ATOMS: atom_id res chain seq x y z
N ILE A 1 6.12 -6.22 32.65
CA ILE A 1 6.07 -5.03 31.74
C ILE A 1 5.14 -5.27 30.55
N GLU A 2 4.91 -6.52 30.13
CA GLU A 2 3.93 -6.82 29.05
C GLU A 2 2.45 -6.80 29.49
N GLU A 3 2.14 -6.98 30.77
CA GLU A 3 0.75 -7.03 31.25
C GLU A 3 0.04 -5.66 31.31
N LYS A 4 0.78 -4.55 31.44
CA LYS A 4 0.20 -3.20 31.51
C LYS A 4 -0.16 -2.59 30.14
N LEU A 5 0.29 -3.20 29.04
CA LEU A 5 -0.05 -2.78 27.69
C LEU A 5 -1.39 -3.37 27.23
N GLY A 6 -1.69 -4.62 27.59
CA GLY A 6 -2.95 -5.29 27.23
C GLY A 6 -4.21 -4.64 27.82
N LEU A 7 -4.13 -4.14 29.05
CA LEU A 7 -5.27 -3.48 29.72
C LEU A 7 -5.57 -2.07 29.17
N LYS A 8 -4.60 -1.39 28.54
CA LYS A 8 -4.87 -0.09 27.89
C LYS A 8 -5.65 -0.27 26.60
N PHE A 9 -5.31 -1.25 25.76
CA PHE A 9 -6.00 -1.48 24.49
C PHE A 9 -7.48 -1.82 24.65
N ASN A 10 -7.88 -2.49 25.73
CA ASN A 10 -9.27 -2.88 25.93
C ASN A 10 -10.19 -1.71 26.30
N LYS A 11 -9.66 -0.63 26.91
CA LYS A 11 -10.42 0.59 27.21
C LYS A 11 -10.68 1.47 25.99
N TYR A 12 -9.88 1.34 24.92
CA TYR A 12 -10.10 2.09 23.68
C TYR A 12 -11.19 1.50 22.79
N LYS A 13 -11.59 0.24 23.04
CA LYS A 13 -12.70 -0.39 22.31
C LYS A 13 -14.05 0.19 22.72
N THR A 14 -14.21 0.59 23.99
CA THR A 14 -15.46 1.15 24.53
C THR A 14 -15.61 2.66 24.34
N PHE A 15 -14.54 3.39 24.02
CA PHE A 15 -14.61 4.84 23.74
C PHE A 15 -14.83 5.16 22.24
N ARG A 16 -14.86 4.13 21.38
CA ARG A 16 -14.97 4.27 19.92
C ARG A 16 -16.36 4.76 19.46
N ASP A 17 -17.39 4.58 20.28
CA ASP A 17 -18.77 4.78 19.85
C ASP A 17 -19.32 6.20 20.08
N SER A 18 -18.59 7.07 20.80
CA SER A 18 -19.16 8.36 21.25
C SER A 18 -18.52 9.64 20.69
N MET A 19 -17.47 9.59 19.88
CA MET A 19 -16.83 10.83 19.42
C MET A 19 -16.15 10.73 18.06
N ILE A 20 -16.88 10.30 17.03
CA ILE A 20 -16.41 10.43 15.65
C ILE A 20 -17.28 11.49 14.96
N SER A 21 -16.88 12.76 15.13
CA SER A 21 -17.25 13.78 14.16
C SER A 21 -16.51 13.48 12.86
N GLU A 22 -17.17 13.58 11.70
CA GLU A 22 -16.54 13.42 10.39
C GLU A 22 -15.31 14.34 10.21
N SER A 23 -15.28 15.48 10.91
CA SER A 23 -14.11 16.37 10.96
C SER A 23 -12.88 15.71 11.59
N PHE A 24 -13.06 14.91 12.64
CA PHE A 24 -11.97 14.21 13.31
C PHE A 24 -11.50 13.01 12.49
N LEU A 25 -12.43 12.30 11.85
CA LEU A 25 -12.15 11.20 10.92
C LEU A 25 -11.29 11.70 9.74
N SER A 26 -11.65 12.82 9.13
CA SER A 26 -10.90 13.40 8.02
C SER A 26 -9.52 13.94 8.44
N ILE A 27 -9.40 14.58 9.61
CA ILE A 27 -8.10 15.01 10.16
C ILE A 27 -7.22 13.80 10.47
N PHE A 28 -7.77 12.77 11.13
CA PHE A 28 -7.02 11.55 11.47
C PHE A 28 -6.62 10.76 10.22
N GLN A 29 -7.50 10.68 9.22
CA GLN A 29 -7.22 10.07 7.91
C GLN A 29 -6.19 10.89 7.11
N LYS A 30 -6.20 12.22 7.22
CA LYS A 30 -5.22 13.13 6.59
C LYS A 30 -3.85 13.10 7.29
N VAL A 31 -3.81 12.84 8.59
CA VAL A 31 -2.55 12.64 9.34
C VAL A 31 -1.97 11.25 9.07
N GLN A 32 -2.79 10.19 9.08
CA GLN A 32 -2.35 8.82 8.76
C GLN A 32 -1.93 8.63 7.30
N SER A 33 -2.50 9.38 6.36
CA SER A 33 -2.09 9.35 4.95
C SER A 33 -0.76 10.06 4.69
N LYS A 34 -0.32 10.95 5.59
CA LYS A 34 0.95 11.67 5.48
C LYS A 34 2.11 10.92 6.15
N VAL A 35 1.82 10.12 7.17
CA VAL A 35 2.72 9.07 7.65
C VAL A 35 2.69 7.96 6.60
N MET A 36 3.86 7.54 6.10
CA MET A 36 3.97 6.42 5.17
C MET A 36 3.03 5.27 5.57
N LEU A 37 2.12 4.87 4.67
CA LEU A 37 1.12 3.83 4.96
C LEU A 37 1.81 2.63 5.62
N PRO A 38 1.29 2.09 6.74
CA PRO A 38 1.86 0.89 7.35
C PRO A 38 2.04 -0.26 6.33
N ALA A 39 1.13 -0.36 5.35
CA ALA A 39 1.25 -1.30 4.23
C ALA A 39 2.45 -1.01 3.31
N PHE A 40 2.76 0.25 3.01
CA PHE A 40 3.91 0.60 2.18
C PHE A 40 5.24 0.27 2.87
N ASN A 41 5.35 0.53 4.18
CA ASN A 41 6.50 0.11 4.97
C ASN A 41 6.70 -1.41 4.95
N LYS A 42 5.61 -2.17 5.10
CA LYS A 42 5.65 -3.63 5.01
C LYS A 42 6.04 -4.10 3.62
N ALA A 43 5.52 -3.49 2.55
CA ALA A 43 5.93 -3.80 1.18
C ALA A 43 7.44 -3.58 0.98
N ALA A 44 7.98 -2.45 1.44
CA ALA A 44 9.42 -2.17 1.34
C ALA A 44 10.28 -3.18 2.12
N LYS A 45 9.82 -3.60 3.31
CA LYS A 45 10.49 -4.66 4.08
C LYS A 45 10.44 -6.01 3.35
N SER A 46 9.30 -6.38 2.77
CA SER A 46 9.16 -7.60 1.97
C SER A 46 10.01 -7.57 0.70
N GLU A 47 10.17 -6.42 0.05
CA GLU A 47 11.09 -6.25 -1.09
C GLU A 47 12.54 -6.53 -0.68
N GLN A 48 12.99 -6.04 0.48
CA GLN A 48 14.32 -6.34 1.01
C GLN A 48 14.52 -7.84 1.27
N GLN A 49 13.45 -8.54 1.62
CA GLN A 49 13.44 -9.98 1.85
C GLN A 49 13.22 -10.80 0.55
N LYS A 50 12.99 -10.13 -0.59
CA LYS A 50 12.58 -10.74 -1.86
C LYS A 50 11.32 -11.60 -1.77
N ASP A 51 10.47 -11.34 -0.77
CA ASP A 51 9.15 -11.96 -0.66
C ASP A 51 8.16 -11.23 -1.54
N TYR A 52 8.22 -11.50 -2.85
CA TYR A 52 7.42 -10.81 -3.86
C TYR A 52 5.91 -11.04 -3.69
N ALA A 53 5.49 -12.16 -3.10
CA ALA A 53 4.08 -12.43 -2.83
C ALA A 53 3.55 -11.46 -1.78
N ALA A 54 4.29 -11.27 -0.68
CA ALA A 54 3.94 -10.27 0.31
C ALA A 54 4.00 -8.85 -0.26
N VAL A 55 4.95 -8.54 -1.15
CA VAL A 55 5.02 -7.24 -1.83
C VAL A 55 3.73 -6.97 -2.61
N ILE A 56 3.26 -7.91 -3.43
CA ILE A 56 2.01 -7.75 -4.20
C ILE A 56 0.82 -7.51 -3.27
N MET A 57 0.71 -8.30 -2.20
CA MET A 57 -0.37 -8.17 -1.22
C MET A 57 -0.37 -6.77 -0.58
N TRP A 58 0.78 -6.31 -0.07
CA TRP A 58 0.87 -5.01 0.59
C TRP A 58 0.70 -3.85 -0.39
N LEU A 59 1.25 -3.91 -1.60
CA LEU A 59 1.06 -2.86 -2.61
C LEU A 59 -0.37 -2.81 -3.13
N THR A 60 -1.10 -3.94 -3.15
CA THR A 60 -2.53 -3.96 -3.46
C THR A 60 -3.33 -3.15 -2.43
N GLN A 61 -3.01 -3.29 -1.13
CA GLN A 61 -3.62 -2.46 -0.08
C GLN A 61 -3.29 -0.97 -0.26
N VAL A 62 -2.05 -0.63 -0.66
CA VAL A 62 -1.68 0.75 -0.96
C VAL A 62 -2.47 1.31 -2.14
N LEU A 63 -2.70 0.49 -3.19
CA LEU A 63 -3.48 0.90 -4.36
C LEU A 63 -4.97 1.09 -4.08
N GLN A 64 -5.54 0.46 -3.04
CA GLN A 64 -6.92 0.75 -2.64
C GLN A 64 -7.09 2.21 -2.19
N GLN A 65 -6.06 2.79 -1.57
CA GLN A 65 -6.07 4.19 -1.14
C GLN A 65 -5.55 5.14 -2.22
N TYR A 66 -4.59 4.68 -3.02
CA TYR A 66 -3.95 5.46 -4.07
C TYR A 66 -4.06 4.77 -5.45
N PRO A 67 -5.28 4.61 -6.00
CA PRO A 67 -5.52 3.78 -7.18
C PRO A 67 -4.85 4.29 -8.46
N LYS A 68 -4.50 5.58 -8.49
CA LYS A 68 -3.84 6.26 -9.61
C LYS A 68 -2.32 6.43 -9.39
N SER A 69 -1.73 5.64 -8.49
CA SER A 69 -0.30 5.74 -8.19
C SER A 69 0.55 4.97 -9.21
N TYR A 70 1.19 5.72 -10.11
CA TYR A 70 2.12 5.17 -11.11
C TYR A 70 3.24 4.32 -10.51
N SER A 71 3.92 4.84 -9.47
CA SER A 71 5.09 4.18 -8.88
C SER A 71 4.71 2.87 -8.19
N ILE A 72 3.56 2.82 -7.53
CA ILE A 72 3.09 1.62 -6.86
C ILE A 72 2.72 0.54 -7.87
N ARG A 73 2.07 0.90 -8.99
CA ARG A 73 1.79 -0.05 -10.08
C ARG A 73 3.05 -0.60 -10.70
N CYS A 74 4.05 0.24 -10.99
CA CYS A 74 5.32 -0.24 -11.53
C CYS A 74 6.04 -1.20 -10.55
N ARG A 75 5.99 -0.91 -9.24
CA ARG A 75 6.59 -1.79 -8.22
C ARG A 75 5.83 -3.10 -8.08
N ARG A 76 4.50 -3.08 -8.12
CA ARG A 76 3.68 -4.30 -8.08
C ARG A 76 3.87 -5.14 -9.34
N ALA A 77 3.93 -4.51 -10.51
CA ALA A 77 4.25 -5.19 -11.76
C ALA A 77 5.63 -5.86 -11.72
N PHE A 78 6.65 -5.17 -11.20
CA PHE A 78 7.96 -5.78 -11.00
C PHE A 78 7.89 -7.00 -10.08
N ALA A 79 7.17 -6.92 -8.95
CA ALA A 79 7.00 -8.06 -8.06
C ALA A 79 6.25 -9.23 -8.73
N SER A 80 5.19 -8.96 -9.50
CA SER A 80 4.48 -9.97 -10.29
C SER A 80 5.40 -10.61 -11.35
N TYR A 81 6.27 -9.83 -11.98
CA TYR A 81 7.27 -10.35 -12.92
C TYR A 81 8.27 -11.30 -12.24
N GLN A 82 8.73 -10.98 -11.04
CA GLN A 82 9.64 -11.85 -10.26
C GLN A 82 8.99 -13.17 -9.83
N LEU A 83 7.65 -13.23 -9.79
CA LEU A 83 6.88 -14.44 -9.54
C LEU A 83 6.40 -15.12 -10.84
N GLU A 84 6.85 -14.65 -12.00
CA GLU A 84 6.45 -15.16 -13.32
C GLU A 84 4.94 -15.00 -13.61
N ILE A 85 4.26 -14.11 -12.88
CA ILE A 85 2.85 -13.75 -13.09
C ILE A 85 2.77 -12.59 -14.09
N TYR A 86 3.17 -12.88 -15.33
CA TYR A 86 3.37 -11.85 -16.35
C TYR A 86 2.08 -11.12 -16.76
N SER A 87 0.93 -11.80 -16.72
CA SER A 87 -0.37 -11.18 -17.03
C SER A 87 -0.68 -10.01 -16.09
N GLU A 88 -0.54 -10.22 -14.79
CA GLU A 88 -0.76 -9.16 -13.79
C GLU A 88 0.27 -8.04 -13.91
N ALA A 89 1.52 -8.38 -14.23
CA ALA A 89 2.56 -7.39 -14.47
C ALA A 89 2.19 -6.47 -15.64
N ILE A 90 1.78 -7.05 -16.77
CA ILE A 90 1.37 -6.31 -17.97
C ILE A 90 0.15 -5.43 -17.67
N ASP A 91 -0.85 -5.94 -16.97
CA ASP A 91 -2.05 -5.17 -16.61
C ASP A 91 -1.69 -3.91 -15.80
N ASP A 92 -0.81 -4.05 -14.80
CA ASP A 92 -0.35 -2.91 -14.01
C ASP A 92 0.48 -1.91 -14.83
N LEU A 93 1.32 -2.40 -15.75
CA LEU A 93 2.12 -1.55 -16.64
C LEU A 93 1.26 -0.81 -17.65
N ASP A 94 0.25 -1.44 -18.22
CA ASP A 94 -0.70 -0.81 -19.14
C ASP A 94 -1.47 0.31 -18.44
N ILE A 95 -1.88 0.09 -17.19
CA ILE A 95 -2.50 1.15 -16.38
C ILE A 95 -1.47 2.24 -16.04
N ALA A 96 -0.24 1.89 -15.69
CA ALA A 96 0.81 2.87 -15.38
C ALA A 96 1.14 3.76 -16.60
N ILE A 97 1.22 3.18 -17.80
CA ILE A 97 1.40 3.90 -19.06
C ILE A 97 0.24 4.86 -19.30
N LYS A 98 -1.01 4.41 -19.13
CA LYS A 98 -2.19 5.30 -19.24
C LYS A 98 -2.16 6.46 -18.25
N LEU A 99 -1.65 6.23 -17.03
CA LEU A 99 -1.55 7.26 -15.99
C LEU A 99 -0.44 8.28 -16.25
N LYS A 100 0.71 7.83 -16.78
CA LYS A 100 1.89 8.66 -17.05
C LYS A 100 2.58 8.21 -18.34
N PRO A 101 2.04 8.58 -19.51
CA PRO A 101 2.52 8.07 -20.79
C PRO A 101 3.93 8.54 -21.16
N SER A 102 4.42 9.63 -20.54
CA SER A 102 5.76 10.15 -20.74
C SER A 102 6.84 9.53 -19.83
N LYS A 103 6.46 8.68 -18.87
CA LYS A 103 7.44 8.03 -17.98
C LYS A 103 7.92 6.71 -18.57
N SER A 104 9.24 6.59 -18.69
CA SER A 104 9.90 5.44 -19.34
C SER A 104 9.84 4.15 -18.55
N LEU A 105 9.83 4.19 -17.20
CA LEU A 105 9.97 2.98 -16.38
C LEU A 105 8.93 1.90 -16.68
N ALA A 106 7.68 2.28 -16.96
CA ALA A 106 6.64 1.31 -17.29
C ALA A 106 6.85 0.65 -18.66
N TYR A 107 7.43 1.36 -19.63
CA TYR A 107 7.82 0.77 -20.91
C TYR A 107 9.03 -0.14 -20.77
N ILE A 108 10.00 0.24 -19.92
CA ILE A 108 11.19 -0.58 -19.62
C ILE A 108 10.80 -1.93 -19.01
N TYR A 109 9.80 -1.97 -18.13
CA TYR A 109 9.34 -3.24 -17.55
C TYR A 109 8.42 -4.05 -18.47
N ARG A 110 7.92 -3.45 -19.57
CA ARG A 110 6.98 -4.09 -20.50
C ARG A 110 7.68 -4.70 -21.72
N GLY A 111 8.81 -4.14 -22.14
CA GLY A 111 9.63 -4.57 -23.28
C GLY A 111 10.84 -5.37 -22.85
#